data_AF-A0A328SCS5-F1
#
_entry.id   AF-A0A328SCS5-F1
#
_cell.length_a   1.000
_cell.length_b   1.000
_cell.length_c   1.000
_cell.angle_alpha   90.00
_cell.angle_beta   90.00
_cell.angle_gamma   90.00
#
_symmetry.space_group_name_H-M   'P 1'
#
loop_
_entity.id
_entity.type
_entity.pdbx_description
1 polymer ?
#
loop_
_entity_poly.entity_id
_entity_poly.type
_entity_poly.pdbx_seq_one_letter_code
_entity_poly.pdbx_strand_id
1 'polypeptide(L)'
;MIDNVKIFGSDKQLKALEQSKNTVFVCVLGNTGVSKIPGISGAGGTPGLLTKTTVELLDLPFIPISAGLEVEPQTSYISLNGQPGGNIKEGKGVPNPEEIFESAKETGQLLSSICD
;
A
#
# COMPACT_ATOMS: atom_id res chain seq x y z
N MET A 1 -4.39 -19.49 -0.70
CA MET A 1 -4.89 -18.10 -0.80
C MET A 1 -5.60 -17.79 0.50
N ILE A 2 -5.27 -16.68 1.15
CA ILE A 2 -5.99 -16.23 2.36
C ILE A 2 -7.28 -15.54 1.88
N ASP A 3 -8.41 -15.89 2.48
CA ASP A 3 -9.74 -15.64 1.91
C ASP A 3 -10.13 -14.15 1.78
N ASN A 4 -9.48 -13.23 2.52
CA ASN A 4 -9.85 -11.80 2.50
C ASN A 4 -8.84 -10.87 1.78
N VAL A 5 -7.75 -11.42 1.24
CA VAL A 5 -6.75 -10.63 0.50
C VAL A 5 -7.10 -10.62 -0.99
N LYS A 6 -7.57 -9.47 -1.50
CA LYS A 6 -7.85 -9.28 -2.92
C LYS A 6 -6.63 -8.65 -3.61
N ILE A 7 -6.06 -9.40 -4.55
CA ILE A 7 -4.98 -8.94 -5.43
C ILE A 7 -5.61 -8.52 -6.76
N PHE A 8 -5.31 -7.30 -7.20
CA PHE A 8 -5.80 -6.77 -8.46
C PHE A 8 -4.62 -6.57 -9.43
N GLY A 9 -4.80 -6.94 -10.70
CA GLY A 9 -3.78 -6.76 -11.75
C GLY A 9 -2.97 -8.02 -12.07
N SER A 10 -1.75 -7.83 -12.57
CA SER A 10 -0.90 -8.93 -13.04
C SER A 10 -0.12 -9.57 -11.90
N ASP A 11 -0.21 -10.89 -11.80
CA ASP A 11 0.50 -11.75 -10.85
C ASP A 11 2.01 -11.90 -11.14
N LYS A 12 2.55 -11.18 -12.14
CA LYS A 12 4.01 -11.11 -12.40
C LYS A 12 4.80 -10.55 -11.21
N GLN A 13 4.28 -9.50 -10.58
CA GLN A 13 4.93 -8.88 -9.42
C GLN A 13 4.90 -9.81 -8.21
N LEU A 14 3.83 -10.60 -8.06
CA LEU A 14 3.70 -11.59 -7.00
C LEU A 14 4.68 -12.75 -7.19
N LYS A 15 4.81 -13.26 -8.42
CA LYS A 15 5.82 -14.28 -8.75
C LYS A 15 7.25 -13.79 -8.57
N ALA A 16 7.51 -12.51 -8.86
CA ALA A 16 8.82 -11.91 -8.62
C ALA A 16 9.11 -11.78 -7.11
N LEU A 17 8.09 -11.47 -6.29
CA LEU A 17 8.18 -11.48 -4.83
C LEU A 17 8.48 -12.88 -4.28
N GLU A 18 7.73 -13.90 -4.71
CA GLU A 18 7.94 -15.31 -4.32
C GLU A 18 9.34 -15.84 -4.67
N GLN A 19 9.99 -15.25 -5.67
CA GLN A 19 11.34 -15.62 -6.12
C GLN A 19 12.44 -14.77 -5.47
N SER A 20 12.09 -13.71 -4.74
CA SER A 20 13.05 -12.85 -4.06
C SER A 20 13.60 -13.53 -2.81
N LYS A 21 14.93 -13.62 -2.71
CA LYS A 21 15.63 -14.14 -1.52
C LYS A 21 15.93 -13.07 -0.46
N ASN A 22 15.63 -11.79 -0.72
CA ASN A 22 15.98 -10.67 0.16
C ASN A 22 14.77 -9.73 0.40
N THR A 23 14.89 -8.94 1.48
CA THR A 23 13.90 -8.04 2.10
C THR A 23 12.95 -7.34 1.12
N VAL A 24 11.66 -7.58 1.30
CA VAL A 24 10.59 -6.86 0.61
C VAL A 24 10.43 -5.47 1.22
N PHE A 25 10.57 -4.44 0.39
CA PHE A 25 10.19 -3.09 0.79
C PHE A 25 8.67 -2.93 0.67
N VAL A 26 7.97 -2.99 1.80
CA VAL A 26 6.52 -2.77 1.86
C VAL A 26 6.24 -1.28 1.99
N CYS A 27 5.76 -0.66 0.91
CA CYS A 27 5.28 0.72 0.94
C CYS A 27 3.76 0.75 1.10
N VAL A 28 3.30 1.10 2.29
CA VAL A 28 1.88 1.35 2.55
C VAL A 28 1.55 2.76 2.08
N LEU A 29 0.71 2.89 1.05
CA LEU A 29 0.27 4.18 0.54
C LEU A 29 -1.11 4.50 1.12
N GLY A 30 -1.17 5.55 1.93
CA GLY A 30 -2.41 6.14 2.42
C GLY A 30 -2.44 7.62 2.10
N ASN A 31 -3.51 8.09 1.45
CA ASN A 31 -3.77 9.52 1.30
C ASN A 31 -5.05 9.88 2.03
N THR A 32 -5.06 11.06 2.64
CA THR A 32 -6.27 11.65 3.23
C THR A 32 -6.66 12.87 2.38
N GLY A 33 -7.93 13.28 2.41
CA GLY A 33 -8.39 14.46 1.67
C GLY A 33 -7.60 15.75 1.97
N VAL A 34 -6.91 15.82 3.11
CA VAL A 34 -6.00 16.91 3.51
C VAL A 34 -4.81 17.06 2.54
N SER A 35 -4.36 15.98 1.91
CA SER A 35 -3.31 16.00 0.89
C SER A 35 -3.70 16.75 -0.40
N LYS A 36 -5.00 17.01 -0.60
CA LYS A 36 -5.54 17.75 -1.75
C LYS A 36 -5.56 19.27 -1.52
N ILE A 37 -5.20 19.75 -0.32
CA ILE A 37 -5.16 21.18 -0.02
C ILE A 37 -3.92 21.79 -0.69
N PRO A 38 -4.08 22.71 -1.67
CA PRO A 38 -2.95 23.34 -2.34
C PRO A 38 -2.05 24.06 -1.33
N GLY A 39 -0.74 23.78 -1.37
CA GLY A 39 0.25 24.42 -0.48
C GLY A 39 0.61 23.65 0.80
N ILE A 40 0.05 22.46 1.04
CA ILE A 40 0.34 21.65 2.25
C ILE A 40 1.46 20.59 2.08
N SER A 41 1.95 20.29 0.86
CA SER A 41 3.04 19.31 0.68
C SER A 41 4.45 19.94 0.68
N GLY A 42 5.04 20.10 1.86
CA GLY A 42 6.40 20.59 2.07
C GLY A 42 7.52 19.55 2.00
N ALA A 43 7.62 18.77 0.91
CA ALA A 43 8.78 17.90 0.67
C ALA A 43 9.04 17.77 -0.84
N GLY A 44 10.24 18.20 -1.29
CA GLY A 44 10.59 18.44 -2.70
C GLY A 44 10.21 17.34 -3.69
N GLY A 45 9.91 17.76 -4.93
CA GLY A 45 9.55 16.87 -6.05
C GLY A 45 8.29 16.04 -5.75
N THR A 46 8.49 14.84 -5.21
CA THR A 46 7.59 14.12 -4.30
C THR A 46 8.43 13.09 -3.51
N PRO A 47 8.10 12.74 -2.26
CA PRO A 47 8.78 11.64 -1.54
C PRO A 47 8.82 10.31 -2.30
N GLY A 48 7.83 10.04 -3.16
CA GLY A 48 7.77 8.81 -3.97
C GLY A 48 8.90 8.69 -5.01
N LEU A 49 9.53 9.80 -5.43
CA LEU A 49 10.62 9.75 -6.40
C LEU A 49 11.90 9.13 -5.80
N LEU A 50 12.20 9.43 -4.53
CA LEU A 50 13.32 8.81 -3.82
C LEU A 50 13.13 7.29 -3.70
N THR A 51 11.90 6.87 -3.35
CA THR A 51 11.53 5.45 -3.28
C THR A 51 11.69 4.78 -4.64
N LYS A 52 11.20 5.40 -5.72
CA LYS A 52 11.33 4.88 -7.08
C LYS A 52 12.79 4.67 -7.47
N THR A 53 13.64 5.69 -7.29
CA THR A 53 15.07 5.59 -7.64
C THR A 53 15.76 4.48 -6.83
N THR A 54 15.44 4.33 -5.56
CA THR A 54 16.02 3.26 -4.71
C THR A 54 15.59 1.87 -5.18
N VAL A 55 14.30 1.68 -5.47
CA VAL A 55 13.76 0.41 -5.97
C VAL A 55 14.40 0.04 -7.32
N GLU A 56 14.54 0.99 -8.23
CA GLU A 56 15.14 0.76 -9.55
C GLU A 56 16.65 0.49 -9.48
N LEU A 57 17.41 1.21 -8.64
CA LEU A 57 18.87 1.03 -8.53
C LEU A 57 19.27 -0.29 -7.88
N LEU A 58 18.44 -0.80 -6.96
CA LEU A 58 18.73 -1.99 -6.17
C LEU A 58 17.95 -3.24 -6.65
N ASP A 59 17.16 -3.11 -7.71
CA ASP A 59 16.29 -4.16 -8.25
C ASP A 59 15.43 -4.83 -7.16
N LEU A 60 14.82 -4.00 -6.31
CA LEU A 60 14.06 -4.48 -5.16
C LEU A 60 12.66 -4.93 -5.58
N PRO A 61 12.18 -6.08 -5.06
CA PRO A 61 10.78 -6.44 -5.26
C PRO A 61 9.88 -5.44 -4.52
N PHE A 62 8.86 -4.96 -5.21
CA PHE A 62 7.97 -3.90 -4.73
C PHE A 62 6.51 -4.23 -5.03
N ILE A 63 5.66 -4.12 -4.02
CA ILE A 63 4.22 -4.21 -4.16
C ILE A 63 3.52 -3.11 -3.33
N PRO A 64 2.70 -2.26 -3.96
CA PRO A 64 1.88 -1.31 -3.23
C PRO A 64 0.79 -2.00 -2.41
N ILE A 65 0.49 -1.45 -1.24
CA ILE A 65 -0.68 -1.81 -0.45
C ILE A 65 -1.60 -0.59 -0.32
N SER A 66 -2.85 -0.72 -0.75
CA SER A 66 -3.90 0.30 -0.66
C SER A 66 -4.72 0.10 0.62
N ALA A 67 -4.70 1.08 1.51
CA ALA A 67 -5.45 1.09 2.76
C ALA A 67 -6.78 1.87 2.67
N GLY A 68 -7.20 2.25 1.45
CA GLY A 68 -8.36 3.12 1.20
C GLY A 68 -7.99 4.41 0.49
N LEU A 69 -7.62 4.28 -0.78
CA LEU A 69 -7.30 5.42 -1.65
C LEU A 69 -8.56 5.91 -2.38
N GLU A 70 -8.69 7.23 -2.57
CA GLU A 70 -9.75 7.79 -3.41
C GLU A 70 -9.58 7.40 -4.88
N VAL A 71 -8.33 7.35 -5.33
CA VAL A 71 -7.96 7.00 -6.70
C VAL A 71 -7.03 5.81 -6.60
N GLU A 72 -7.46 4.71 -7.19
CA GLU A 72 -6.70 3.47 -7.15
C GLU A 72 -5.47 3.52 -8.08
N PRO A 73 -4.38 2.84 -7.72
CA PRO A 73 -3.18 2.81 -8.56
C PRO A 73 -3.44 2.12 -9.90
N GLN A 74 -2.85 2.63 -10.99
CA GLN A 74 -2.87 1.96 -12.31
C GLN A 74 -1.74 0.90 -12.45
N THR A 75 -1.44 0.22 -11.35
CA THR A 75 -0.46 -0.88 -11.26
C THR A 75 -1.05 -1.95 -10.35
N SER A 76 -0.51 -3.17 -10.35
CA SER A 76 -0.95 -4.19 -9.39
C SER A 76 -0.65 -3.76 -7.95
N TYR A 77 -1.57 -4.09 -7.04
CA TYR A 77 -1.49 -3.74 -5.62
C TYR A 77 -2.30 -4.74 -4.78
N ILE A 78 -2.04 -4.75 -3.48
CA ILE A 78 -2.86 -5.44 -2.48
C ILE A 78 -3.85 -4.45 -1.89
N SER A 79 -5.15 -4.77 -1.86
CA SER A 79 -6.15 -3.94 -1.18
C SER A 79 -6.41 -4.47 0.22
N LEU A 80 -6.48 -3.55 1.21
CA LEU A 80 -6.93 -3.83 2.57
C LEU A 80 -8.44 -3.58 2.74
N ASN A 81 -9.18 -3.45 1.63
CA ASN A 81 -10.62 -3.15 1.61
C ASN A 81 -11.01 -1.83 2.32
N GLY A 82 -10.05 -0.94 2.54
CA GLY A 82 -10.29 0.35 3.16
C GLY A 82 -10.99 1.34 2.24
N GLN A 83 -11.51 2.41 2.84
CA GLN A 83 -12.13 3.53 2.12
C GLN A 83 -11.35 4.82 2.39
N PRO A 84 -11.47 5.85 1.52
CA PRO A 84 -10.88 7.16 1.78
C PRO A 84 -11.25 7.68 3.17
N GLY A 85 -10.25 8.19 3.88
CA GLY A 85 -10.44 8.72 5.22
C GLY A 85 -11.47 9.85 5.26
N GLY A 86 -12.33 9.83 6.28
CA GLY A 86 -13.36 10.83 6.48
C GLY A 86 -12.85 12.12 7.14
N ASN A 87 -13.75 13.07 7.36
CA ASN A 87 -13.43 14.32 8.04
C ASN A 87 -13.11 14.06 9.53
N ILE A 88 -11.86 14.27 9.92
CA ILE A 88 -11.38 14.04 11.30
C ILE A 88 -12.17 14.87 12.32
N LYS A 89 -12.68 16.05 11.93
CA LYS A 89 -13.47 16.92 12.81
C LYS A 89 -14.81 16.29 13.23
N GLU A 90 -15.31 15.34 12.46
CA GLU A 90 -16.56 14.62 12.74
C GLU A 90 -16.32 13.35 13.57
N GLY A 91 -15.07 13.08 13.98
CA GLY A 91 -14.70 11.89 14.76
C GLY A 91 -14.68 10.58 13.94
N LYS A 92 -14.86 10.66 12.62
CA LYS A 92 -14.89 9.50 11.70
C LYS A 92 -13.76 9.59 10.68
N GLY A 93 -12.52 9.66 11.16
CA GLY A 93 -11.33 9.78 10.31
C GLY A 93 -11.01 8.51 9.51
N VAL A 94 -11.30 7.34 10.07
CA VAL A 94 -11.06 6.03 9.43
C VAL A 94 -12.38 5.26 9.38
N PRO A 95 -12.97 5.09 8.20
CA PRO A 95 -14.10 4.18 8.02
C PRO A 95 -13.67 2.73 8.30
N ASN A 96 -14.51 1.95 8.99
CA ASN A 96 -14.32 0.51 9.24
C ASN A 96 -12.89 0.09 9.68
N PRO A 97 -12.33 0.67 10.76
CA PRO A 97 -10.94 0.42 11.16
C PRO A 97 -10.65 -1.05 11.50
N GLU A 98 -11.64 -1.79 12.00
CA GLU A 98 -11.52 -3.22 12.34
C GLU A 98 -11.28 -4.09 11.10
N GLU A 99 -12.01 -3.85 10.02
CA GLU A 99 -11.87 -4.59 8.75
C GLU A 99 -10.50 -4.34 8.11
N ILE A 100 -10.04 -3.08 8.11
CA ILE A 100 -8.72 -2.70 7.61
C ILE A 100 -7.62 -3.37 8.44
N PHE A 101 -7.77 -3.40 9.76
CA PHE A 101 -6.80 -4.01 10.66
C PHE A 101 -6.67 -5.52 10.44
N GLU A 102 -7.79 -6.26 10.37
CA GLU A 102 -7.73 -7.70 10.13
C GLU A 102 -7.20 -8.02 8.72
N SER A 103 -7.60 -7.25 7.69
CA SER A 103 -7.04 -7.38 6.34
C SER A 103 -5.53 -7.12 6.30
N ALA A 104 -5.05 -6.13 7.06
CA ALA A 104 -3.63 -5.81 7.17
C ALA A 104 -2.84 -6.92 7.88
N LYS A 105 -3.41 -7.49 8.94
CA LYS A 105 -2.81 -8.59 9.69
C LYS A 105 -2.70 -9.85 8.84
N GLU A 106 -3.74 -10.22 8.11
CA GLU A 106 -3.70 -11.32 7.14
C GLU A 106 -2.69 -11.08 6.02
N THR A 107 -2.64 -9.86 5.49
CA THR A 107 -1.63 -9.46 4.49
C THR A 107 -0.22 -9.59 5.05
N GLY A 108 0.01 -9.18 6.29
CA GLY A 108 1.30 -9.34 6.97
C GLY A 108 1.68 -10.81 7.17
N GLN A 109 0.73 -11.67 7.51
CA GLN A 109 0.96 -13.13 7.62
C GLN A 109 1.29 -13.75 6.26
N LEU A 110 0.61 -13.35 5.19
CA LEU A 110 0.93 -13.77 3.83
C LEU A 110 2.35 -13.35 3.44
N LEU A 111 2.69 -12.08 3.64
CA LEU A 111 4.02 -11.56 3.34
C LEU A 111 5.10 -12.29 4.15
N SER A 112 4.86 -12.55 5.43
CA SER A 112 5.77 -13.31 6.29
C SER A 112 5.98 -14.76 5.82
N SER A 113 5.07 -15.34 5.03
CA SER A 113 5.22 -16.69 4.49
C SER A 113 6.06 -16.75 3.21
N ILE A 114 6.25 -15.60 2.54
CA ILE A 114 7.00 -15.48 1.28
C ILE A 114 8.28 -14.65 1.43
N CYS A 115 8.53 -14.07 2.60
CA CYS A 115 9.70 -13.27 2.93
C CYS A 115 10.42 -13.90 4.13
N ASP A 116 11.75 -14.06 4.04
CA ASP A 116 12.62 -14.45 5.16
C ASP A 116 12.86 -13.29 6.15
#